data_AF-A0A0F5R1G0-F1
#
_entry.id   AF-A0A0F5R1G0-F1
#
_cell.length_a   1.000
_cell.length_b   1.000
_cell.length_c   1.000
_cell.angle_alpha   90.00
_cell.angle_beta   90.00
_cell.angle_gamma   90.00
#
_symmetry.space_group_name_H-M   'P 1'
#
loop_
_entity.id
_entity.type
_entity.pdbx_description
1 polymer ?
#
loop_
_entity_poly.entity_id
_entity_poly.type
_entity_poly.pdbx_seq_one_letter_code
_entity_poly.pdbx_strand_id
1 'polypeptide(L)'
;MKNYRGIKVINSVQMICKDGSPNTKMIRALDKLVDRLDATGDVLIEAYKGTSHKHKARCSKGHDILIKPNDYVSKSAGCQQCHLIKLHKHEKLLTDFDLIVKRHRLTQHEPFNFGSGILKGLKERYLFSCPHGEEHWISPHQAVMHTIFKCHCDMCWKGE
;
A
#
# COMPACT_ATOMS: atom_id res chain seq x y z
N MET A 1 -14.50 -22.42 -6.43
CA MET A 1 -14.03 -21.10 -6.90
C MET A 1 -14.14 -21.09 -8.41
N LYS A 2 -14.44 -19.93 -8.99
CA LYS A 2 -14.55 -19.76 -10.45
C LYS A 2 -13.47 -18.78 -10.91
N ASN A 3 -12.93 -18.97 -12.10
CA ASN A 3 -12.04 -17.99 -12.71
C ASN A 3 -12.87 -17.13 -13.67
N TYR A 4 -12.68 -15.81 -13.61
CA TYR A 4 -13.33 -14.85 -14.50
C TYR A 4 -12.26 -13.90 -15.02
N ARG A 5 -11.97 -13.92 -16.33
CA ARG A 5 -10.97 -13.03 -16.95
C ARG A 5 -9.66 -12.88 -16.12
N GLY A 6 -9.11 -14.00 -15.64
CA GLY A 6 -7.87 -14.01 -14.86
C GLY A 6 -8.00 -13.75 -13.35
N ILE A 7 -9.16 -13.32 -12.85
CA ILE A 7 -9.41 -13.18 -11.40
C ILE A 7 -10.15 -14.37 -10.81
N LYS A 8 -9.76 -14.76 -9.59
CA LYS A 8 -10.44 -15.80 -8.80
C LYS A 8 -11.68 -15.20 -8.16
N VAL A 9 -12.84 -15.86 -8.31
CA VAL A 9 -14.14 -15.45 -7.77
C VAL A 9 -14.67 -16.54 -6.83
N ILE A 10 -15.17 -16.15 -5.66
CA ILE A 10 -15.78 -17.11 -4.72
C ILE A 10 -17.14 -17.60 -5.23
N ASN A 11 -17.51 -18.83 -4.89
CA ASN A 11 -18.74 -19.45 -5.39
C ASN A 11 -20.03 -18.76 -4.92
N SER A 12 -19.99 -18.03 -3.80
CA SER A 12 -21.15 -17.30 -3.26
C SER A 12 -21.50 -16.04 -4.05
N VAL A 13 -20.61 -15.58 -4.95
CA VAL A 13 -20.94 -14.48 -5.87
C VAL A 13 -21.88 -15.02 -6.95
N GLN A 14 -23.13 -14.54 -6.92
CA GLN A 14 -24.18 -14.94 -7.84
C GLN A 14 -23.95 -14.34 -9.25
N MET A 15 -23.39 -15.17 -10.14
CA MET A 15 -23.18 -14.84 -11.56
C MET A 15 -24.42 -15.08 -12.43
N ILE A 16 -25.41 -15.80 -11.90
CA ILE A 16 -26.65 -16.17 -12.57
C ILE A 16 -27.79 -15.81 -11.60
N CYS A 17 -28.86 -15.24 -12.15
CA CYS A 17 -30.10 -14.93 -11.45
C CYS A 17 -30.89 -16.21 -11.12
N LYS A 18 -31.95 -16.08 -10.31
CA LYS A 18 -32.78 -17.24 -9.91
C LYS A 18 -33.50 -17.91 -11.09
N ASP A 19 -33.76 -17.15 -12.15
CA ASP A 19 -34.41 -17.59 -13.39
C ASP A 19 -33.44 -18.27 -14.38
N GLY A 20 -32.17 -18.46 -14.00
CA GLY A 20 -31.14 -19.04 -14.87
C GLY A 20 -30.51 -18.03 -15.85
N SER A 21 -30.99 -16.78 -15.89
CA SER A 21 -30.40 -15.73 -16.73
C SER A 21 -29.07 -15.21 -16.15
N PRO A 22 -28.15 -14.70 -16.98
CA PRO A 22 -26.91 -14.10 -16.48
C PRO A 22 -27.19 -12.88 -15.59
N ASN A 23 -26.49 -12.79 -14.45
CA ASN A 23 -26.54 -11.60 -13.61
C ASN A 23 -25.73 -10.46 -14.26
N THR A 24 -26.35 -9.79 -15.22
CA THR A 24 -25.71 -8.74 -16.04
C THR A 24 -25.15 -7.60 -15.20
N LYS A 25 -25.77 -7.27 -14.06
CA LYS A 25 -25.26 -6.25 -13.13
C LYS A 25 -23.93 -6.67 -12.51
N MET A 26 -23.84 -7.92 -12.03
CA MET A 26 -22.61 -8.46 -11.44
C MET A 26 -21.51 -8.61 -12.50
N ILE A 27 -21.85 -9.15 -13.67
CA ILE A 27 -20.91 -9.32 -14.79
C ILE A 27 -20.32 -7.96 -15.21
N ARG A 28 -21.17 -6.95 -15.43
CA ARG A 28 -20.71 -5.59 -15.78
C ARG A 28 -19.84 -4.97 -14.70
N ALA A 29 -20.15 -5.19 -13.42
CA ALA A 29 -19.33 -4.68 -12.33
C ALA A 29 -17.96 -5.34 -12.30
N LEU A 30 -17.90 -6.65 -12.58
CA LEU A 30 -16.68 -7.43 -12.62
C LEU A 30 -15.82 -7.06 -13.84
N ASP A 31 -16.43 -6.86 -15.01
CA ASP A 31 -15.74 -6.36 -16.20
C ASP A 31 -15.07 -5.02 -15.94
N LYS A 32 -15.80 -4.04 -15.39
CA LYS A 32 -15.23 -2.73 -15.06
C LYS A 32 -14.07 -2.83 -14.07
N LEU A 33 -14.13 -3.77 -13.13
CA LEU A 33 -13.03 -4.01 -12.20
C LEU A 33 -11.81 -4.55 -12.95
N VAL A 34 -11.98 -5.58 -13.78
CA VAL A 34 -10.89 -6.19 -14.56
C VAL A 34 -10.28 -5.17 -15.51
N ASP A 35 -11.08 -4.44 -16.27
CA ASP A 35 -10.60 -3.41 -17.20
C ASP A 35 -9.79 -2.33 -16.46
N ARG A 36 -10.19 -1.96 -15.25
CA ARG A 36 -9.44 -0.99 -14.42
C ARG A 36 -8.13 -1.58 -13.88
N LEU A 37 -8.13 -2.83 -13.44
CA LEU A 37 -6.92 -3.53 -12.99
C LEU A 37 -5.92 -3.62 -14.16
N ASP A 38 -6.37 -4.03 -15.34
CA ASP A 38 -5.55 -4.10 -16.55
C ASP A 38 -4.99 -2.71 -16.93
N ALA A 39 -5.82 -1.67 -16.92
CA ALA A 39 -5.40 -0.30 -17.25
C ALA A 39 -4.37 0.29 -16.28
N THR A 40 -4.34 -0.17 -15.02
CA THR A 40 -3.41 0.31 -13.99
C THR A 40 -2.21 -0.61 -13.79
N GLY A 41 -2.27 -1.84 -14.31
CA GLY A 41 -1.33 -2.92 -14.04
C GLY A 41 -1.43 -3.45 -12.60
N ASP A 42 -2.55 -3.20 -11.92
CA ASP A 42 -2.80 -3.69 -10.56
C ASP A 42 -3.35 -5.12 -10.60
N VAL A 43 -3.07 -5.93 -9.58
CA VAL A 43 -3.47 -7.34 -9.53
C VAL A 43 -4.21 -7.65 -8.24
N LEU A 44 -5.34 -8.35 -8.34
CA LEU A 44 -6.06 -8.87 -7.17
C LEU A 44 -5.32 -10.09 -6.59
N ILE A 45 -4.85 -10.00 -5.34
CA ILE A 45 -4.09 -11.08 -4.70
C ILE A 45 -4.97 -12.02 -3.87
N GLU A 46 -6.25 -11.68 -3.68
CA GLU A 46 -7.23 -12.57 -3.08
C GLU A 46 -8.41 -12.86 -4.02
N ALA A 47 -9.25 -13.82 -3.64
CA ALA A 47 -10.47 -14.11 -4.38
C ALA A 47 -11.50 -12.99 -4.21
N TYR A 48 -12.10 -12.56 -5.32
CA TYR A 48 -13.18 -11.59 -5.37
C TYR A 48 -14.41 -12.09 -4.62
N LYS A 49 -14.93 -11.25 -3.71
CA LYS A 49 -16.06 -11.57 -2.80
C LYS A 49 -17.28 -10.69 -3.02
N GLY A 50 -17.22 -9.72 -3.92
CA GLY A 50 -18.30 -8.80 -4.23
C GLY A 50 -17.87 -7.33 -4.20
N THR A 51 -18.71 -6.46 -4.77
CA THR A 51 -18.37 -5.05 -5.02
C THR A 51 -18.27 -4.17 -3.76
N SER A 52 -18.94 -4.58 -2.69
CA SER A 52 -19.00 -3.86 -1.41
C SER A 52 -17.87 -4.24 -0.44
N HIS A 53 -17.20 -5.36 -0.67
CA HIS A 53 -16.15 -5.87 0.20
C HIS A 53 -14.79 -5.25 -0.13
N LYS A 54 -13.94 -5.11 0.89
CA LYS A 54 -12.53 -4.77 0.67
C LYS A 54 -11.77 -6.01 0.21
N HIS A 55 -10.90 -5.82 -0.77
CA HIS A 55 -10.07 -6.86 -1.34
C HIS A 55 -8.60 -6.49 -1.29
N LYS A 56 -7.77 -7.48 -0.98
CA LYS A 56 -6.33 -7.35 -1.10
C LYS A 56 -5.94 -7.34 -2.59
N ALA A 57 -5.23 -6.30 -2.99
CA ALA A 57 -4.62 -6.15 -4.31
C ALA A 57 -3.17 -5.70 -4.16
N ARG A 58 -2.38 -5.86 -5.22
CA ARG A 58 -1.01 -5.35 -5.33
C ARG A 58 -0.97 -4.41 -6.53
N CYS A 59 -0.49 -3.19 -6.34
CA CYS A 59 -0.41 -2.25 -7.45
C CYS A 59 0.76 -2.57 -8.40
N SER A 60 0.78 -1.96 -9.59
CA SER A 60 1.86 -2.12 -10.58
C SER A 60 3.27 -1.75 -10.08
N LYS A 61 3.37 -1.00 -8.96
CA LYS A 61 4.63 -0.68 -8.29
C LYS A 61 4.99 -1.63 -7.14
N GLY A 62 4.18 -2.67 -6.91
CA GLY A 62 4.43 -3.70 -5.89
C GLY A 62 3.83 -3.41 -4.52
N HIS A 63 3.07 -2.33 -4.34
CA HIS A 63 2.47 -1.98 -3.05
C HIS A 63 1.21 -2.80 -2.78
N ASP A 64 1.13 -3.41 -1.60
CA ASP A 64 -0.07 -4.10 -1.14
C ASP A 64 -1.11 -3.10 -0.65
N ILE A 65 -2.32 -3.19 -1.21
CA ILE A 65 -3.41 -2.25 -0.98
C ILE A 65 -4.73 -2.98 -0.73
N LEU A 66 -5.63 -2.32 0.00
CA LEU A 66 -7.02 -2.75 0.14
C LEU A 66 -7.89 -1.91 -0.78
N ILE A 67 -8.46 -2.55 -1.80
CA ILE A 67 -9.38 -1.91 -2.75
C ILE A 67 -10.82 -2.32 -2.43
N LYS A 68 -11.74 -1.37 -2.49
CA LYS A 68 -13.18 -1.67 -2.55
C LYS A 68 -13.61 -1.48 -4.00
N PRO A 69 -14.04 -2.52 -4.73
CA PRO A 69 -14.24 -2.45 -6.18
C PRO A 69 -15.07 -1.26 -6.66
N ASN A 70 -16.17 -0.95 -5.97
CA ASN A 70 -17.00 0.21 -6.29
C ASN A 70 -16.22 1.53 -6.21
N ASP A 71 -15.44 1.75 -5.14
CA ASP A 71 -14.65 2.98 -4.97
C ASP A 71 -13.45 3.00 -5.93
N TYR A 72 -12.82 1.85 -6.15
CA TYR A 72 -11.66 1.69 -7.05
C TYR A 72 -12.01 2.03 -8.51
N VAL A 73 -13.17 1.57 -8.98
CA VAL A 73 -13.66 1.87 -10.33
C VAL A 73 -14.25 3.28 -10.43
N SER A 74 -15.19 3.64 -9.54
CA SER A 74 -15.98 4.87 -9.71
C SER A 74 -15.24 6.15 -9.32
N LYS A 75 -14.44 6.12 -8.24
CA LYS A 75 -13.71 7.29 -7.74
C LYS A 75 -12.27 7.33 -8.27
N SER A 76 -11.91 6.40 -9.15
CA SER A 76 -10.51 6.18 -9.55
C SER A 76 -9.57 6.06 -8.34
N ALA A 77 -10.07 5.51 -7.22
CA ALA A 77 -9.24 5.26 -6.06
C ALA A 77 -8.10 4.31 -6.46
N GLY A 78 -6.93 4.48 -5.88
CA GLY A 78 -5.74 3.72 -6.28
C GLY A 78 -4.76 3.58 -5.13
N CYS A 79 -3.53 3.19 -5.46
CA CYS A 79 -2.49 3.04 -4.46
C CYS A 79 -2.15 4.39 -3.79
N GLN A 80 -2.49 4.52 -2.50
CA GLN A 80 -2.19 5.73 -1.73
C GLN A 80 -0.69 5.99 -1.65
N GLN A 81 0.14 4.94 -1.60
CA GLN A 81 1.59 5.10 -1.58
C GLN A 81 2.06 5.71 -2.91
N CYS A 82 1.61 5.20 -4.07
CA CYS A 82 1.91 5.82 -5.37
C CYS A 82 1.42 7.27 -5.45
N HIS A 83 0.28 7.59 -4.86
CA HIS A 83 -0.22 8.96 -4.82
C HIS A 83 0.67 9.88 -3.98
N LEU A 84 1.12 9.44 -2.80
CA LEU A 84 2.02 10.20 -1.95
C LEU A 84 3.40 10.42 -2.59
N ILE A 85 3.92 9.39 -3.27
CA ILE A 85 5.16 9.42 -4.05
C ILE A 85 5.09 10.53 -5.12
N LYS A 86 3.95 10.62 -5.82
CA LYS A 86 3.70 11.68 -6.82
C LYS A 86 3.59 13.07 -6.20
N LEU A 87 2.88 13.21 -5.09
CA LEU A 87 2.65 14.50 -4.44
C LEU A 87 3.93 15.12 -3.85
N HIS A 88 4.76 14.33 -3.16
CA HIS A 88 5.85 14.86 -2.35
C HIS A 88 7.22 14.83 -3.04
N LYS A 89 7.27 14.58 -4.36
CA LYS A 89 8.51 14.34 -5.11
C LYS A 89 9.39 13.30 -4.42
N HIS A 90 9.01 12.02 -4.55
CA HIS A 90 9.65 10.83 -3.94
C HIS A 90 11.12 10.97 -3.49
N GLU A 91 11.99 11.45 -4.38
CA GLU A 91 13.43 11.65 -4.14
C GLU A 91 13.73 12.61 -2.97
N LYS A 92 12.97 13.70 -2.83
CA LYS A 92 13.13 14.63 -1.70
C LYS A 92 12.77 13.96 -0.38
N LEU A 93 11.64 13.24 -0.33
CA LEU A 93 11.20 12.57 0.89
C LEU A 93 12.18 11.47 1.32
N LEU A 94 12.72 10.71 0.35
CA LEU A 94 13.78 9.73 0.62
C LEU A 94 15.04 10.40 1.19
N THR A 95 15.48 11.50 0.57
CA THR A 95 16.63 12.28 1.03
C THR A 95 16.41 12.83 2.44
N ASP A 96 15.25 13.43 2.71
CA ASP A 96 14.90 13.98 4.03
C ASP A 96 14.84 12.86 5.08
N PHE A 97 14.31 11.69 4.73
CA PHE A 97 14.27 10.54 5.63
C PHE A 97 15.68 9.98 5.93
N ASP A 98 16.55 9.88 4.91
CA ASP A 98 17.95 9.48 5.08
C ASP A 98 18.72 10.45 6.01
N LEU A 99 18.46 11.76 5.90
CA LEU A 99 19.02 12.76 6.81
C LEU A 99 18.55 12.55 8.26
N ILE A 100 17.28 12.19 8.48
CA ILE A 100 16.76 11.87 9.81
C ILE A 100 17.44 10.62 10.37
N VAL A 101 17.52 9.54 9.60
CA VAL A 101 18.18 8.29 10.00
C VAL A 101 19.64 8.55 10.40
N LYS A 102 20.38 9.31 9.59
CA LYS A 102 21.76 9.70 9.86
C LYS A 102 21.88 10.59 11.11
N ARG A 103 21.06 11.64 11.21
CA ARG A 103 21.06 12.57 12.36
C ARG A 103 20.87 11.83 13.69
N HIS A 104 19.96 10.87 13.72
CA HIS A 104 19.65 10.10 14.91
C HIS A 104 20.45 8.80 15.06
N ARG A 105 21.43 8.57 14.17
CA ARG A 105 22.31 7.38 14.15
C ARG A 105 21.51 6.08 14.21
N LEU A 106 20.39 6.03 13.50
CA LEU A 106 19.49 4.88 13.51
C LEU A 106 20.05 3.76 12.64
N THR A 107 20.03 2.53 13.16
CA THR A 107 20.42 1.30 12.47
C THR A 107 19.21 0.46 12.14
N GLN A 108 19.07 0.07 10.87
CA GLN A 108 17.92 -0.71 10.42
C GLN A 108 18.06 -2.20 10.80
N HIS A 109 16.97 -2.82 11.28
CA HIS A 109 16.96 -4.25 11.65
C HIS A 109 16.62 -5.20 10.50
N GLU A 110 15.91 -4.74 9.46
CA GLU A 110 15.55 -5.57 8.30
C GLU A 110 16.35 -5.19 7.02
N PRO A 111 16.59 -6.14 6.09
CA PRO A 111 17.56 -6.00 4.99
C PRO A 111 17.06 -5.13 3.82
N PHE A 112 16.42 -4.01 4.10
CA PHE A 112 16.05 -3.07 3.06
C PHE A 112 17.25 -2.20 2.68
N ASN A 113 17.61 -2.17 1.40
CA ASN A 113 18.72 -1.36 0.93
C ASN A 113 18.21 0.00 0.43
N PHE A 114 18.50 1.07 1.18
CA PHE A 114 18.25 2.46 0.77
C PHE A 114 18.80 2.77 -0.62
N GLY A 115 19.97 2.23 -0.98
CA GLY A 115 20.61 2.41 -2.29
C GLY A 115 19.88 1.75 -3.46
N SER A 116 18.93 0.84 -3.19
CA SER A 116 18.03 0.31 -4.22
C SER A 116 16.79 1.17 -4.45
N GLY A 117 16.50 2.14 -3.57
CA GLY A 117 15.46 3.16 -3.75
C GLY A 117 14.00 2.68 -3.66
N ILE A 118 13.73 1.39 -3.43
CA ILE A 118 12.37 0.84 -3.44
C ILE A 118 11.84 0.65 -2.02
N LEU A 119 11.59 1.72 -1.25
CA LEU A 119 10.77 1.56 -0.06
C LEU A 119 9.50 0.80 -0.47
N LYS A 120 9.14 -0.28 0.23
CA LYS A 120 7.86 -0.99 0.06
C LYS A 120 6.64 -0.08 0.22
N GLY A 121 6.87 1.16 0.63
CA GLY A 121 5.92 2.24 0.66
C GLY A 121 6.37 3.35 1.59
N LEU A 122 5.95 4.58 1.29
CA LEU A 122 6.19 5.73 2.17
C LEU A 122 5.48 5.64 3.52
N LYS A 123 4.42 4.83 3.62
CA LYS A 123 3.64 4.60 4.85
C LYS A 123 4.04 3.32 5.59
N GLU A 124 4.84 2.47 4.96
CA GLU A 124 5.32 1.25 5.61
C GLU A 124 6.24 1.63 6.76
N ARG A 125 6.11 0.95 7.90
CA ARG A 125 6.99 1.17 9.05
C ARG A 125 8.15 0.20 8.98
N TYR A 126 9.35 0.72 9.20
CA TYR A 126 10.57 -0.04 9.29
C TYR A 126 11.09 0.04 10.72
N LEU A 127 11.67 -1.05 11.19
CA LEU A 127 12.27 -1.13 12.50
C LEU A 127 13.71 -0.58 12.46
N PHE A 128 13.97 0.39 13.31
CA PHE A 128 15.29 0.97 13.52
C PHE A 128 15.67 0.90 15.00
N SER A 129 16.92 0.63 15.30
CA SER A 129 17.49 0.83 16.64
C SER A 129 18.26 2.14 16.69
N CYS A 130 18.24 2.80 17.84
CA CYS A 130 19.19 3.87 18.14
C CYS A 130 20.48 3.28 18.78
N PRO A 131 21.57 4.07 18.88
CA PRO A 131 22.81 3.61 19.54
C PRO A 131 22.65 3.25 21.02
N HIS A 132 21.56 3.69 21.66
CA HIS A 132 21.24 3.37 23.04
C HIS A 132 20.44 2.07 23.20
N GLY A 133 20.16 1.35 22.10
CA GLY A 133 19.53 0.04 22.11
C GLY A 133 17.99 0.05 22.07
N GLU A 134 17.35 1.21 22.03
CA GLU A 134 15.90 1.28 21.83
C GLU A 134 15.49 1.10 20.36
N GLU A 135 14.39 0.38 20.16
CA GLU A 135 13.80 0.09 18.86
C GLU A 135 12.61 1.02 18.53
N HIS A 136 12.52 1.42 17.28
CA HIS A 136 11.56 2.38 16.77
C HIS A 136 10.97 1.92 15.44
N TRP A 137 9.64 1.92 15.34
CA TRP A 137 8.90 1.66 14.10
C TRP A 137 8.58 2.97 13.39
N ILE A 138 9.29 3.25 12.30
CA ILE A 138 9.27 4.55 11.64
C ILE A 138 8.83 4.40 10.19
N SER A 139 7.86 5.19 9.75
CA SER A 139 7.56 5.31 8.32
C SER A 139 8.18 6.59 7.74
N PRO A 140 8.72 6.55 6.51
CA PRO A 140 9.38 7.71 5.90
C PRO A 140 8.46 8.93 5.79
N HIS A 141 7.19 8.73 5.40
CA HIS A 141 6.22 9.80 5.36
C HIS A 141 5.97 10.42 6.74
N GLN A 142 5.83 9.61 7.80
CA GLN A 142 5.61 10.16 9.14
C GLN A 142 6.84 10.88 9.66
N ALA A 143 8.04 10.33 9.45
CA ALA A 143 9.27 10.96 9.90
C ALA A 143 9.49 12.34 9.27
N VAL A 144 9.21 12.49 7.97
CA VAL A 144 9.42 13.74 7.23
C VAL A 144 8.30 14.75 7.44
N MET A 145 7.04 14.30 7.51
CA MET A 145 5.88 15.21 7.64
C MET A 145 5.69 15.76 9.06
N HIS A 146 6.15 15.04 10.08
CA HIS A 146 6.10 15.54 11.45
C HIS A 146 7.31 16.43 11.70
N THR A 147 7.06 17.63 12.24
CA THR A 147 8.02 18.74 12.32
C THR A 147 9.33 18.40 13.03
N ILE A 148 9.32 17.39 13.89
CA ILE A 148 10.53 16.87 14.53
C ILE A 148 10.34 15.37 14.77
N PHE A 149 10.99 14.52 13.95
CA PHE A 149 11.27 13.17 14.40
C PHE A 149 12.29 13.29 15.54
N LYS A 150 11.84 13.07 16.79
CA LYS A 150 12.74 12.90 17.92
C LYS A 150 12.82 11.41 18.19
N CYS A 151 14.05 10.89 18.23
CA CYS A 151 14.25 9.62 18.89
C CYS A 151 13.78 9.79 20.34
N HIS A 152 12.70 9.10 20.72
CA HIS A 152 12.06 9.24 22.02
C HIS A 152 12.79 8.47 23.13
N CYS A 153 13.96 7.90 22.81
CA CYS A 153 14.82 7.30 23.80
C CYS A 153 15.21 8.33 24.87
N ASP A 154 15.15 7.94 26.14
CA ASP A 154 15.41 8.85 27.27
C ASP A 154 16.78 9.54 27.16
N MET A 155 17.75 8.85 26.55
CA MET A 155 19.11 9.35 26.31
C MET A 155 19.21 10.27 25.08
N CYS A 156 18.33 10.08 24.10
CA CYS A 156 18.28 10.84 22.84
C CYS A 156 17.47 12.12 22.98
N TRP A 157 16.48 12.11 23.88
CA TRP A 157 15.65 13.28 24.20
C TRP A 157 16.40 14.31 25.06
N LYS A 158 17.37 13.86 25.86
CA LYS A 158 18.09 14.69 26.84
C LYS A 158 19.38 15.35 26.32
N GLY A 159 19.71 15.25 25.03
CA GLY A 159 20.98 15.80 24.52
C GLY A 159 20.96 16.26 23.06
N GLU A 160 20.76 17.55 22.85
CA GLU A 160 21.85 18.49 22.49
C GLU A 160 21.81 19.66 23.48
#